data_AF-A0A845EVM3-F1
#
_entry.id   AF-A0A845EVM3-F1
#
_cell.length_a   1.000
_cell.length_b   1.000
_cell.length_c   1.000
_cell.angle_alpha   90.00
_cell.angle_beta   90.00
_cell.angle_gamma   90.00
#
_symmetry.space_group_name_H-M   'P 1'
#
loop_
_entity.id
_entity.type
_entity.pdbx_description
1 polymer ?
#
loop_
_entity_poly.entity_id
_entity_poly.type
_entity_poly.pdbx_seq_one_letter_code
_entity_poly.pdbx_strand_id
1 'polypeptide(L)'
;MKRPIGVTLISYFYLFGAAVLFISAIFNDAGANTIGIAERFGLPYVPERMMRVLVALLSFVLVYGYIRLTNWGYWFMIVYSILFGYMSALLISSPSPQPFLGNVIFSIVVLIYTIYVRKSFLQSSKQRT
;
A
#
# COMPACT_ATOMS: atom_id res chain seq x y z
N MET A 1 5.93 -21.94 10.51
CA MET A 1 7.15 -21.10 10.53
C MET A 1 6.83 -19.80 11.24
N LYS A 2 7.78 -19.23 11.99
CA LYS A 2 7.57 -17.91 12.61
C LYS A 2 7.55 -16.83 11.52
N ARG A 3 6.48 -16.04 11.47
CA ARG A 3 6.35 -14.91 10.54
C ARG A 3 7.43 -13.86 10.88
N PRO A 4 8.16 -13.31 9.89
CA PRO A 4 9.11 -12.23 10.15
C PRO A 4 8.42 -11.03 10.81
N ILE A 5 9.09 -10.40 11.77
CA ILE A 5 8.51 -9.27 12.52
C ILE A 5 8.20 -8.10 11.58
N GLY A 6 9.08 -7.80 10.62
CA GLY A 6 8.85 -6.72 9.65
C GLY A 6 7.66 -6.99 8.73
N VAL A 7 7.37 -8.24 8.37
CA VAL A 7 6.12 -8.58 7.65
C VAL A 7 4.90 -8.20 8.47
N THR A 8 4.94 -8.47 9.79
CA THR A 8 3.85 -8.10 10.71
C THR A 8 3.68 -6.59 10.80
N LEU A 9 4.79 -5.87 11.01
CA LEU A 9 4.79 -4.42 11.15
C LEU A 9 4.24 -3.74 9.88
N ILE A 10 4.76 -4.12 8.71
CA ILE A 10 4.32 -3.60 7.41
C ILE A 10 2.84 -3.93 7.18
N SER A 11 2.41 -5.16 7.50
CA SER A 11 1.01 -5.55 7.34
C SER A 11 0.08 -4.68 8.19
N TYR A 12 0.41 -4.42 9.46
CA TYR A 12 -0.42 -3.60 10.32
C TYR A 12 -0.41 -2.12 9.93
N PHE A 13 0.72 -1.61 9.44
CA PHE A 13 0.78 -0.25 8.88
C PHE A 13 -0.19 -0.10 7.70
N TYR A 14 -0.15 -1.01 6.72
CA TYR A 14 -1.07 -0.96 5.59
C TYR A 14 -2.53 -1.28 5.98
N LEU A 15 -2.76 -2.14 6.97
CA LEU A 15 -4.10 -2.42 7.49
C LEU A 15 -4.71 -1.18 8.13
N PHE A 16 -3.93 -0.49 8.95
CA PHE A 16 -4.33 0.77 9.58
C PHE A 16 -4.62 1.83 8.52
N GLY A 17 -3.73 1.99 7.54
CA GLY A 17 -3.93 2.90 6.41
C GLY A 17 -5.23 2.60 5.65
N ALA A 18 -5.49 1.33 5.34
CA ALA A 18 -6.72 0.89 4.67
C ALA A 18 -7.97 1.18 5.49
N ALA A 19 -7.94 0.93 6.81
CA ALA A 19 -9.04 1.22 7.71
C ALA A 19 -9.34 2.73 7.79
N VAL A 20 -8.30 3.56 7.97
CA VAL A 20 -8.43 5.02 7.96
C VAL A 20 -9.01 5.49 6.62
N LEU A 21 -8.54 4.94 5.51
CA LEU A 21 -9.04 5.26 4.17
C LEU A 21 -10.53 4.94 4.02
N PHE A 22 -10.92 3.75 4.46
CA PHE A 22 -12.30 3.27 4.39
C PHE A 22 -13.23 4.12 5.25
N ILE A 23 -12.83 4.41 6.50
CA ILE A 23 -13.58 5.30 7.42
C ILE A 23 -13.69 6.70 6.79
N SER A 24 -12.60 7.23 6.22
CA SER A 24 -12.62 8.55 5.58
C SER A 24 -13.50 8.61 4.34
N ALA A 25 -13.80 7.48 3.69
CA ALA A 25 -14.73 7.44 2.58
C ALA A 25 -16.18 7.60 3.06
N ILE A 26 -16.51 7.11 4.25
CA ILE A 26 -17.86 7.16 4.83
C ILE A 26 -18.10 8.52 5.49
N PHE A 27 -17.20 8.95 6.37
CA PHE A 27 -17.43 10.05 7.30
C PHE A 27 -16.82 11.39 6.89
N ASN A 28 -15.83 11.41 5.98
CA ASN A 28 -15.11 12.63 5.66
C ASN A 28 -15.59 13.24 4.35
N ASP A 29 -15.61 14.57 4.28
CA ASP A 29 -16.02 15.28 3.07
C ASP A 29 -14.99 15.03 1.97
N ALA A 30 -15.46 14.57 0.81
CA ALA A 30 -14.58 14.07 -0.25
C ALA A 30 -13.73 15.20 -0.86
N GLY A 31 -14.18 16.45 -0.74
CA GLY A 31 -13.53 17.67 -1.24
C GLY A 31 -12.62 18.41 -0.26
N ALA A 32 -12.43 17.93 0.97
CA ALA A 32 -11.64 18.66 1.98
C ALA A 32 -10.11 18.58 1.78
N ASN A 33 -9.62 17.67 0.92
CA ASN A 33 -8.19 17.51 0.65
C ASN A 33 -7.78 18.35 -0.56
N THR A 34 -6.67 19.09 -0.46
CA THR A 34 -6.09 19.87 -1.57
C THR A 34 -5.57 19.00 -2.72
N ILE A 35 -5.17 17.76 -2.42
CA ILE A 35 -4.83 16.72 -3.41
C ILE A 35 -5.57 15.45 -3.03
N GLY A 36 -6.54 15.08 -3.86
CA GLY A 36 -7.38 13.92 -3.69
C GLY A 36 -6.66 12.59 -3.89
N ILE A 37 -7.25 11.47 -3.47
CA ILE A 37 -6.70 10.15 -3.71
C ILE A 37 -6.73 9.81 -5.20
N ALA A 38 -7.79 10.18 -5.90
CA ALA A 38 -7.91 9.96 -7.33
C ALA A 38 -6.79 10.70 -8.08
N GLU A 39 -6.46 11.93 -7.66
CA GLU A 39 -5.35 12.70 -8.20
C GLU A 39 -3.98 12.06 -7.90
N ARG A 40 -3.78 11.50 -6.69
CA ARG A 40 -2.54 10.76 -6.34
C ARG A 40 -2.31 9.50 -7.17
N PHE A 41 -3.38 8.96 -7.77
CA PHE A 41 -3.33 7.80 -8.65
C PHE A 41 -3.44 8.18 -10.14
N GLY A 42 -3.40 9.47 -10.48
CA GLY A 42 -3.44 9.95 -11.87
C GLY A 42 -4.82 9.88 -12.53
N LEU A 43 -5.89 9.77 -11.73
CA LEU A 43 -7.28 9.63 -12.17
C LEU A 43 -8.15 10.77 -11.63
N PRO A 44 -7.87 12.05 -11.95
CA PRO A 44 -8.55 13.20 -11.34
C PRO A 44 -10.06 13.27 -11.62
N TYR A 45 -10.54 12.57 -12.65
CA TYR A 45 -11.95 12.53 -13.04
C TYR A 45 -12.78 11.48 -12.30
N VAL A 46 -12.14 10.61 -11.50
CA VAL A 46 -12.83 9.56 -10.74
C VAL A 46 -13.34 10.12 -9.42
N PRO A 47 -14.60 9.84 -9.01
CA PRO A 47 -15.11 10.32 -7.73
C PRO A 47 -14.23 9.88 -6.55
N GLU A 48 -13.76 10.85 -5.77
CA GLU A 48 -12.85 10.65 -4.63
C GLU A 48 -13.32 9.58 -3.65
N ARG A 49 -14.61 9.58 -3.31
CA ARG A 49 -15.21 8.57 -2.43
C ARG A 49 -15.10 7.17 -3.01
N MET A 50 -15.35 6.99 -4.32
CA MET A 50 -15.21 5.69 -4.98
C MET A 50 -13.76 5.23 -4.98
N MET A 51 -12.82 6.14 -5.27
CA MET A 51 -11.41 5.81 -5.28
C MET A 51 -10.89 5.41 -3.89
N ARG A 52 -11.31 6.13 -2.83
CA ARG A 52 -10.97 5.77 -1.43
C ARG A 52 -11.42 4.36 -1.08
N VAL A 53 -12.66 3.99 -1.41
CA VAL A 53 -13.20 2.64 -1.16
C VAL A 53 -12.41 1.59 -1.95
N LEU A 54 -12.16 1.84 -3.24
CA LEU A 54 -11.44 0.90 -4.10
C LEU A 54 -10.02 0.65 -3.60
N VAL A 55 -9.28 1.72 -3.29
CA VAL A 55 -7.91 1.60 -2.75
C VAL A 55 -7.93 0.88 -1.41
N ALA A 56 -8.89 1.17 -0.52
CA ALA A 56 -9.00 0.50 0.77
C ALA A 56 -9.21 -1.02 0.61
N LEU A 57 -10.13 -1.42 -0.29
CA LEU A 57 -10.40 -2.83 -0.58
C LEU A 57 -9.17 -3.54 -1.16
N LEU A 58 -8.48 -2.91 -2.12
CA LEU A 58 -7.25 -3.45 -2.69
C LEU A 58 -6.16 -3.58 -1.62
N SER A 59 -6.02 -2.59 -0.73
CA SER A 59 -5.07 -2.66 0.39
C SER A 59 -5.40 -3.80 1.35
N PHE A 60 -6.68 -4.07 1.65
CA PHE A 60 -7.06 -5.23 2.47
C PHE A 60 -6.66 -6.57 1.82
N VAL A 61 -6.91 -6.73 0.52
CA VAL A 61 -6.52 -7.93 -0.23
C VAL A 61 -5.00 -8.11 -0.22
N LEU A 62 -4.26 -7.03 -0.47
CA LEU A 62 -2.80 -7.03 -0.45
C LEU A 62 -2.26 -7.43 0.92
N VAL A 63 -2.75 -6.81 1.99
CA VAL A 63 -2.34 -7.11 3.37
C VAL A 63 -2.66 -8.55 3.73
N TYR A 64 -3.83 -9.05 3.35
CA TYR A 64 -4.22 -10.44 3.57
C TYR A 64 -3.25 -11.43 2.90
N GLY A 65 -2.87 -11.17 1.65
CA GLY A 65 -1.90 -12.00 0.94
C GLY A 65 -0.50 -11.93 1.57
N TYR A 66 -0.07 -10.74 1.96
CA TYR A 66 1.26 -10.47 2.51
C TYR A 66 1.44 -11.05 3.92
N ILE A 67 0.47 -10.84 4.81
CA ILE A 67 0.52 -11.34 6.20
C ILE A 67 0.50 -12.87 6.28
N ARG A 68 -0.14 -13.52 5.29
CA ARG A 68 -0.20 -14.98 5.15
C ARG A 68 0.99 -15.59 4.41
N LEU A 69 2.01 -14.78 4.09
CA LEU A 69 3.23 -15.19 3.38
C LEU A 69 2.96 -15.91 2.06
N THR A 70 1.91 -15.51 1.33
CA THR A 70 1.53 -16.16 0.08
C THR A 70 2.38 -15.70 -1.10
N ASN A 71 2.60 -16.58 -2.09
CA ASN A 71 3.38 -16.23 -3.28
C ASN A 71 2.76 -15.07 -4.07
N TRP A 72 1.43 -15.04 -4.20
CA TRP A 72 0.72 -13.94 -4.86
C TRP A 72 0.77 -12.65 -4.02
N GLY A 73 0.66 -12.73 -2.69
CA GLY A 73 0.83 -11.58 -1.78
C GLY A 73 2.22 -10.97 -1.83
N TYR A 74 3.28 -11.78 -2.04
CA TYR A 74 4.63 -11.30 -2.30
C TYR A 74 4.67 -10.43 -3.55
N TRP A 75 4.20 -10.95 -4.70
CA TRP A 75 4.21 -10.22 -5.97
C TRP A 75 3.34 -8.96 -5.92
N PHE A 76 2.16 -9.05 -5.29
CA PHE A 76 1.30 -7.89 -5.07
C PHE A 76 2.00 -6.79 -4.28
N MET A 77 2.71 -7.12 -3.20
CA MET A 77 3.46 -6.13 -2.42
C MET A 77 4.59 -5.49 -3.25
N ILE A 78 5.34 -6.28 -4.03
CA ILE A 78 6.40 -5.75 -4.92
C ILE A 78 5.82 -4.74 -5.92
N VAL A 79 4.77 -5.12 -6.66
CA VAL A 79 4.12 -4.27 -7.66
C VAL A 79 3.57 -3.00 -6.99
N TYR A 80 2.88 -3.16 -5.85
CA TYR A 80 2.34 -2.04 -5.10
C TYR A 80 3.42 -1.06 -4.64
N SER A 81 4.53 -1.54 -4.06
CA SER A 81 5.62 -0.67 -3.60
C SER A 81 6.25 0.10 -4.76
N ILE A 82 6.43 -0.53 -5.93
CA ILE A 82 6.96 0.14 -7.12
C ILE A 82 5.99 1.22 -7.62
N LEU A 83 4.72 0.88 -7.82
CA LEU A 83 3.72 1.81 -8.33
C LEU A 83 3.49 2.99 -7.37
N PHE A 84 3.33 2.69 -6.07
CA PHE A 84 3.12 3.70 -5.05
C PHE A 84 4.34 4.62 -4.89
N GLY A 85 5.55 4.06 -4.93
CA GLY A 85 6.80 4.82 -4.91
C GLY A 85 6.94 5.72 -6.14
N TYR A 86 6.66 5.19 -7.34
CA TYR A 86 6.71 5.95 -8.58
C TYR A 86 5.72 7.11 -8.60
N MET A 87 4.44 6.86 -8.27
CA MET A 87 3.43 7.90 -8.16
C MET A 87 3.82 8.97 -7.13
N SER A 88 4.33 8.54 -5.97
CA SER A 88 4.81 9.47 -4.94
C SER A 88 5.99 10.31 -5.44
N ALA A 89 6.91 9.74 -6.23
CA ALA A 89 8.03 10.48 -6.78
C ALA A 89 7.59 11.56 -7.76
N LEU A 90 6.59 11.28 -8.61
CA LEU A 90 6.01 12.28 -9.53
C LEU A 90 5.39 13.47 -8.77
N LEU A 91 4.79 13.20 -7.60
CA LEU A 91 4.14 14.20 -6.77
C LEU A 91 5.10 15.04 -5.91
N ILE A 92 6.40 14.70 -5.85
CA ILE A 92 7.40 15.50 -5.10
C ILE A 92 7.52 16.91 -5.68
N SER A 93 7.32 17.09 -6.99
CA SER A 93 7.38 18.40 -7.66
C SER A 93 6.14 19.26 -7.44
N SER A 94 5.13 18.76 -6.70
CA SER A 94 3.93 19.54 -6.38
C SER A 94 4.21 20.61 -5.31
N PRO A 95 3.37 21.66 -5.20
CA PRO A 95 3.58 22.76 -4.24
C PRO A 95 3.65 22.34 -2.76
N SER A 96 3.24 21.12 -2.43
CA SER A 96 3.28 20.54 -1.09
C SER A 96 4.05 19.20 -1.07
N PRO A 97 5.39 19.22 -1.08
CA PRO A 97 6.22 18.01 -1.25
C PRO A 97 6.17 17.05 -0.05
N GLN A 98 5.80 17.54 1.14
CA GLN A 98 5.55 16.72 2.33
C GLN A 98 4.07 16.34 2.33
N PRO A 99 3.72 15.12 1.87
CA PRO A 99 4.17 13.85 2.44
C PRO A 99 4.81 12.87 1.43
N PHE A 100 4.99 13.28 0.18
CA PHE A 100 5.34 12.39 -0.93
C PHE A 100 6.78 11.86 -0.85
N LEU A 101 7.74 12.66 -0.37
CA LEU A 101 9.11 12.20 -0.15
C LEU A 101 9.18 11.05 0.87
N GLY A 102 8.40 11.16 1.95
CA GLY A 102 8.30 10.10 2.96
C GLY A 102 7.72 8.80 2.39
N ASN A 103 6.71 8.91 1.51
CA ASN A 103 6.13 7.76 0.82
C ASN A 103 7.13 7.05 -0.10
N VAL A 104 7.97 7.81 -0.82
CA VAL A 104 9.04 7.24 -1.66
C VAL A 104 10.01 6.45 -0.79
N ILE A 105 10.55 7.06 0.27
CA ILE A 105 11.49 6.39 1.19
C ILE A 105 10.86 5.13 1.79
N PHE A 106 9.62 5.24 2.28
CA PHE A 106 8.91 4.11 2.88
C PHE A 106 8.69 2.98 1.87
N SER A 107 8.30 3.30 0.63
CA SER A 107 8.10 2.30 -0.43
C SER A 107 9.38 1.55 -0.77
N ILE A 108 10.54 2.23 -0.79
CA ILE A 108 11.85 1.61 -1.02
C ILE A 108 12.22 0.68 0.13
N VAL A 109 12.01 1.11 1.38
CA VAL A 109 12.27 0.27 2.57
C VAL A 109 11.41 -1.00 2.53
N VAL A 110 10.11 -0.87 2.25
CA VAL A 110 9.20 -2.02 2.13
C VAL A 110 9.63 -2.94 1.00
N LEU A 111 10.03 -2.40 -0.15
CA LEU A 111 10.47 -3.17 -1.31
C LEU A 111 11.73 -3.99 -0.99
N ILE A 112 12.78 -3.34 -0.49
CA ILE A 112 14.04 -4.00 -0.11
C ILE A 112 13.78 -5.08 0.95
N TYR A 113 12.98 -4.76 1.97
CA TYR A 113 12.66 -5.72 3.02
C TYR A 113 11.89 -6.92 2.46
N THR A 114 10.89 -6.70 1.61
CA THR A 114 10.10 -7.76 0.98
C THR A 114 10.98 -8.71 0.16
N ILE A 115 11.92 -8.16 -0.61
CA ILE A 115 12.91 -8.96 -1.37
C ILE A 115 13.80 -9.76 -0.42
N TYR A 116 14.29 -9.16 0.67
CA TYR A 116 15.14 -9.83 1.65
C TYR A 116 14.43 -11.03 2.30
N VAL A 117 13.14 -10.89 2.65
CA VAL A 117 12.36 -11.97 3.26
C VAL A 117 11.72 -12.94 2.26
N ARG A 118 12.07 -12.87 0.96
CA ARG A 118 11.52 -13.71 -0.13
C ARG A 118 11.53 -15.21 0.19
N LYS A 119 12.56 -15.72 0.87
CA LYS A 119 12.66 -17.14 1.26
C LYS A 119 11.46 -17.59 2.11
N SER A 120 10.96 -16.73 2.99
CA SER A 120 9.79 -17.01 3.84
C SER A 120 8.50 -17.19 3.05
N PHE A 121 8.35 -16.46 1.94
CA PHE A 121 7.19 -16.55 1.04
C PHE A 121 7.23 -17.84 0.19
N LEU A 122 8.41 -18.23 -0.30
CA LEU A 122 8.59 -19.46 -1.08
C LEU A 122 8.45 -20.74 -0.24
N GLN A 123 8.86 -20.70 1.03
CA GLN A 123 8.70 -21.84 1.94
C GLN A 123 7.24 -22.03 2.35
N SER A 124 6.51 -20.95 2.57
CA SER A 124 5.08 -21.03 2.89
C SER A 124 4.22 -21.52 1.72
N SER A 125 4.64 -21.30 0.46
CA SER A 125 3.92 -21.86 -0.70
C SER A 125 4.13 -23.36 -0.82
N LYS A 126 5.34 -23.87 -0.58
CA LYS A 126 5.66 -25.30 -0.59
C LYS A 126 4.95 -26.10 0.51
N GLN A 127 4.59 -25.49 1.63
CA GLN A 127 3.82 -26.16 2.69
C GLN A 127 2.31 -26.22 2.42
N ARG A 128 1.80 -25.51 1.41
CA ARG A 128 0.37 -25.51 1.04
C ARG A 128 0.05 -26.34 -0.21
N THR A 129 1.07 -26.92 -0.84
CA THR A 129 0.99 -27.88 -1.95
C THR A 129 1.33 -29.26 -1.44
#